data_AF-A0A0D2AEV4-F1
#
_entry.id   AF-A0A0D2AEV4-F1
#
_cell.length_a   1.000
_cell.length_b   1.000
_cell.length_c   1.000
_cell.angle_alpha   90.00
_cell.angle_beta   90.00
_cell.angle_gamma   90.00
#
_symmetry.space_group_name_H-M   'P 1'
#
loop_
_entity.id
_entity.type
_entity.pdbx_description
1 polymer ?
#
loop_
_entity_poly.entity_id
_entity_poly.type
_entity_poly.pdbx_seq_one_letter_code
_entity_poly.pdbx_strand_id
1 'polypeptide(L)'
;MDAIINQLQHLFEGQIDFHGQRLAESISTVILTISSTIALLVGYIQQDIYLTMWISLIGTLFAIFLVVPPWPVYNQHPQPWIGSKARLPPGGIVVSGK
;
A
#
# COMPACT_ATOMS: atom_id res chain seq x y z
N MET A 1 0.18 -26.83 10.42
CA MET A 1 0.19 -25.69 11.35
C MET A 1 1.32 -24.73 10.98
N ASP A 2 2.54 -25.23 10.82
CA ASP A 2 3.74 -24.40 10.57
C ASP A 2 3.69 -23.60 9.27
N ALA A 3 3.08 -24.14 8.20
CA ALA A 3 2.91 -23.42 6.93
C ALA A 3 2.04 -22.16 7.06
N ILE A 4 1.00 -22.19 7.90
CA ILE A 4 0.12 -21.04 8.16
C ILE A 4 0.87 -20.00 9.00
N ILE A 5 1.64 -20.45 10.00
CA ILE A 5 2.47 -19.57 10.85
C ILE A 5 3.54 -18.87 10.02
N ASN A 6 4.22 -19.57 9.11
CA ASN A 6 5.24 -18.98 8.23
C ASN A 6 4.63 -17.98 7.24
N GLN A 7 3.44 -18.26 6.69
CA GLN A 7 2.71 -17.31 5.85
C GLN A 7 2.33 -16.05 6.62
N LEU A 8 1.79 -16.22 7.83
CA LEU A 8 1.47 -15.10 8.74
C LEU A 8 2.72 -14.29 9.08
N GLN A 9 3.83 -14.95 9.39
CA GLN A 9 5.09 -14.29 9.68
C GLN A 9 5.55 -13.44 8.48
N HIS A 10 5.52 -13.97 7.26
CA HIS A 10 5.86 -13.21 6.05
C HIS A 10 4.88 -12.05 5.78
N LEU A 11 3.59 -12.23 6.09
CA LEU A 11 2.58 -11.16 6.04
C LEU A 11 2.87 -10.05 7.07
N PHE A 12 3.30 -10.41 8.28
CA PHE A 12 3.69 -9.45 9.32
C PHE A 12 5.03 -8.77 9.03
N GLU A 13 5.94 -9.47 8.36
CA GLU A 13 7.23 -8.92 7.93
C GLU A 13 7.06 -7.82 6.88
N GLY A 14 5.93 -7.83 6.16
CA GLY A 14 5.42 -6.63 5.48
C GLY A 14 6.33 -6.11 4.38
N GLN A 15 7.10 -6.99 3.73
CA GLN A 15 8.05 -6.56 2.71
C GLN A 15 7.30 -6.08 1.46
N ILE A 16 7.23 -4.77 1.30
CA ILE A 16 6.65 -4.09 0.14
C ILE A 16 7.80 -3.44 -0.64
N ASP A 17 7.84 -3.68 -1.96
CA ASP A 17 8.84 -3.05 -2.82
C ASP A 17 8.54 -1.56 -3.04
N PHE A 18 9.51 -0.76 -3.49
CA PHE A 18 9.30 0.69 -3.66
C PHE A 18 8.19 1.03 -4.66
N HIS A 19 7.96 0.18 -5.67
CA HIS A 19 6.88 0.40 -6.63
C HIS A 19 5.52 0.15 -5.98
N GLY A 20 5.41 -0.91 -5.18
CA GLY A 20 4.26 -1.27 -4.36
C GLY A 20 3.95 -0.19 -3.33
N GLN A 21 4.95 0.42 -2.69
CA GLN A 21 4.75 1.56 -1.79
C GLN A 21 4.10 2.75 -2.51
N ARG A 22 4.59 3.09 -3.71
CA ARG A 22 4.02 4.19 -4.52
C ARG A 22 2.60 3.88 -4.99
N LEU A 23 2.33 2.62 -5.34
CA LEU A 23 1.00 2.16 -5.72
C LEU A 23 0.03 2.22 -4.52
N ALA A 24 0.46 1.74 -3.36
CA ALA A 24 -0.27 1.82 -2.08
C ALA A 24 -0.65 3.27 -1.72
N GLU A 25 0.31 4.20 -1.84
CA GLU A 25 0.09 5.63 -1.61
C GLU A 25 -0.94 6.22 -2.59
N SER A 26 -0.85 5.86 -3.87
CA SER A 26 -1.77 6.33 -4.90
C SER A 26 -3.19 5.79 -4.69
N ILE A 27 -3.32 4.49 -4.39
CA ILE A 27 -4.61 3.82 -4.15
C ILE A 27 -5.29 4.40 -2.91
N SER A 28 -4.57 4.53 -1.79
CA SER A 28 -5.13 5.12 -0.56
C SER A 28 -5.60 6.55 -0.80
N THR A 29 -4.79 7.38 -1.46
CA THR A 29 -5.15 8.77 -1.76
C THR A 29 -6.42 8.85 -2.60
N VAL A 30 -6.52 8.06 -3.68
CA VAL A 30 -7.69 8.06 -4.56
C VAL A 30 -8.95 7.60 -3.83
N ILE A 31 -8.88 6.48 -3.09
CA ILE A 31 -10.03 5.91 -2.39
C ILE A 31 -10.52 6.84 -1.29
N LEU A 32 -9.62 7.37 -0.45
CA LEU A 32 -9.99 8.29 0.63
C LEU A 32 -10.58 9.60 0.07
N THR A 33 -10.02 10.13 -1.02
CA THR A 33 -10.53 11.35 -1.67
C THR A 33 -11.96 11.14 -2.21
N ILE A 34 -12.18 10.04 -2.94
CA ILE A 34 -13.50 9.70 -3.47
C ILE A 34 -14.49 9.46 -2.34
N SER A 35 -14.11 8.66 -1.34
CA SER A 35 -14.97 8.37 -0.19
C SER A 35 -15.32 9.63 0.60
N SER A 36 -14.36 10.53 0.81
CA SER A 36 -14.60 11.79 1.52
C SER A 36 -15.56 12.70 0.74
N THR A 37 -15.37 12.79 -0.57
CA THR A 37 -16.26 13.57 -1.45
C THR A 37 -17.69 13.01 -1.42
N ILE A 38 -17.87 11.70 -1.53
CA ILE A 38 -19.19 11.06 -1.45
C ILE A 38 -19.81 11.26 -0.06
N ALA A 39 -19.04 11.05 1.01
CA ALA A 39 -19.51 11.24 2.38
C ALA A 39 -20.05 12.66 2.59
N LEU A 40 -19.31 13.67 2.12
CA LEU A 40 -19.72 15.08 2.23
C LEU A 40 -20.96 15.39 1.40
N LEU A 41 -21.05 14.90 0.15
CA LEU A 41 -22.21 15.14 -0.72
C LEU A 41 -23.48 14.52 -0.14
N VAL A 42 -23.43 13.24 0.26
CA VAL A 42 -24.59 12.53 0.81
C VAL A 42 -24.98 13.10 2.16
N GLY A 43 -23.99 13.36 3.02
CA GLY A 43 -24.20 13.99 4.32
C GLY A 43 -24.85 15.37 4.24
N TYR A 44 -24.41 16.18 3.27
CA TYR A 44 -25.01 17.48 3.00
C TYR A 44 -26.46 17.37 2.50
N ILE A 45 -26.76 16.46 1.58
CA ILE A 45 -28.13 16.27 1.07
C ILE A 45 -29.08 15.79 2.18
N GLN A 46 -28.62 14.86 3.02
CA GLN A 46 -29.42 14.29 4.12
C GLN A 46 -29.45 15.19 5.37
N GLN A 47 -28.61 16.22 5.44
CA GLN A 47 -28.42 17.07 6.63
C GLN A 47 -28.06 16.25 7.89
N ASP A 48 -27.35 15.12 7.71
CA ASP A 48 -26.99 14.19 8.79
C ASP A 48 -25.46 14.00 8.87
N ILE A 49 -24.88 14.44 9.98
CA ILE A 49 -23.45 14.33 10.26
C ILE A 49 -23.03 12.89 10.58
N TYR A 50 -23.90 12.10 11.22
CA TYR A 50 -23.58 10.71 11.55
C TYR A 50 -23.42 9.88 10.28
N LEU A 51 -24.27 10.12 9.28
CA LEU A 51 -24.19 9.45 7.99
C LEU A 51 -22.88 9.77 7.26
N THR A 52 -22.42 11.03 7.32
CA THR A 52 -21.09 11.43 6.81
C THR A 52 -19.96 10.66 7.50
N MET A 53 -20.04 10.54 8.84
CA MET A 53 -19.03 9.82 9.63
C MET A 53 -19.02 8.33 9.30
N TRP A 54 -20.18 7.69 9.17
CA TRP A 54 -20.26 6.28 8.82
C TRP A 54 -19.70 5.98 7.43
N ILE A 55 -20.02 6.80 6.42
CA ILE A 55 -19.49 6.60 5.06
C ILE A 55 -17.97 6.79 5.05
N SER A 56 -17.45 7.84 5.69
CA SER A 56 -16.01 8.09 5.76
C SER A 56 -15.25 7.02 6.56
N LEU A 57 -15.86 6.48 7.63
CA LEU A 57 -15.31 5.36 8.40
C LEU A 57 -15.22 4.10 7.54
N ILE A 58 -16.29 3.74 6.83
CA ILE A 58 -16.31 2.57 5.94
C ILE A 58 -15.27 2.72 4.83
N GLY A 59 -15.18 3.89 4.20
CA GLY A 59 -14.16 4.17 3.18
C GLY A 59 -12.73 4.09 3.72
N THR A 60 -12.51 4.53 4.95
CA THR A 60 -11.20 4.43 5.61
C THR A 60 -10.82 2.99 5.91
N LEU A 61 -11.76 2.20 6.46
CA LEU A 61 -11.55 0.78 6.71
C LEU A 61 -11.27 0.01 5.42
N PHE A 62 -11.96 0.37 4.33
CA PHE A 62 -11.72 -0.19 3.02
C PHE A 62 -10.33 0.16 2.47
N ALA A 63 -9.89 1.42 2.60
CA ALA A 63 -8.54 1.84 2.23
C ALA A 63 -7.48 1.09 3.04
N ILE A 64 -7.67 0.95 4.36
CA ILE A 64 -6.81 0.17 5.25
C ILE A 64 -6.71 -1.27 4.75
N PHE A 65 -7.84 -1.91 4.48
CA PHE A 65 -7.87 -3.29 3.98
C PHE A 65 -7.11 -3.46 2.66
N LEU A 66 -7.21 -2.50 1.75
CA LEU A 66 -6.53 -2.58 0.46
C LEU A 66 -5.03 -2.27 0.50
N VAL A 67 -4.59 -1.45 1.45
CA VAL A 67 -3.20 -0.93 1.44
C VAL A 67 -2.33 -1.53 2.53
N VAL A 68 -2.88 -1.85 3.71
CA VAL A 68 -2.10 -2.30 4.87
C VAL A 68 -1.56 -3.72 4.71
N PRO A 69 -2.33 -4.72 4.25
CA PRO A 69 -1.77 -6.04 3.99
C PRO A 69 -0.77 -5.98 2.83
N PRO A 70 0.38 -6.66 2.94
CA PRO A 70 1.34 -6.80 1.84
C PRO A 70 0.80 -7.77 0.78
N TRP A 71 -0.19 -7.31 0.01
CA TRP A 71 -0.74 -8.09 -1.10
C TRP A 71 0.37 -8.43 -2.10
N PRO A 72 0.32 -9.59 -2.77
CA PRO A 72 1.34 -10.01 -3.72
C PRO A 72 1.53 -9.02 -4.89
N VAL A 73 0.52 -8.18 -5.17
CA VAL A 73 0.59 -7.09 -6.17
C VAL A 73 1.61 -6.01 -5.78
N TYR A 74 1.87 -5.80 -4.49
CA TYR A 74 2.79 -4.78 -4.00
C TYR A 74 4.26 -5.26 -3.89
N ASN A 75 4.55 -6.51 -4.27
CA ASN A 75 5.91 -7.07 -4.22
C ASN A 75 6.30 -7.77 -5.54
N GLN A 76 5.81 -7.25 -6.67
CA GLN A 76 6.06 -7.82 -8.00
C GLN A 76 7.38 -7.37 -8.62
N HIS A 77 8.01 -6.32 -8.08
CA HIS A 77 9.21 -5.71 -8.61
C HIS A 77 10.33 -5.67 -7.56
N PRO A 78 10.93 -6.84 -7.23
CA PRO A 78 12.04 -6.90 -6.29
C PRO A 78 13.22 -6.07 -6.84
N GLN A 79 13.60 -5.03 -6.12
CA GLN A 79 14.68 -4.15 -6.54
C GLN A 79 16.03 -4.76 -6.18
N PRO A 80 16.96 -4.92 -7.15
CA PRO A 80 18.28 -5.45 -6.87
C PRO A 80 19.08 -4.45 -6.03
N TRP A 81 19.64 -4.94 -4.93
CA TRP A 81 20.58 -4.14 -4.12
C TRP A 81 21.81 -3.76 -4.95
N ILE A 82 22.22 -2.50 -4.85
CA ILE A 82 23.49 -2.01 -5.38
C ILE A 82 24.61 -2.79 -4.68
N GLY A 83 25.39 -3.56 -5.46
CA GLY A 83 26.43 -4.46 -4.95
C GLY A 83 26.05 -5.95 -4.93
N SER A 84 24.81 -6.32 -5.26
CA SER A 84 24.50 -7.70 -5.64
C SER A 84 25.23 -8.04 -6.95
N LYS A 85 25.70 -9.29 -7.11
CA LYS A 85 26.41 -9.78 -8.32
C LYS A 85 25.55 -9.78 -9.59
N ALA A 86 24.44 -9.06 -9.61
CA ALA A 86 23.64 -8.82 -10.79
C ALA A 86 24.43 -7.92 -11.76
N ARG A 87 24.48 -8.34 -13.03
CA ARG A 87 25.19 -7.64 -14.10
C ARG A 87 24.67 -6.20 -14.21
N LEU A 88 25.55 -5.24 -13.89
CA LEU A 88 25.24 -3.82 -14.01
C LEU A 88 24.90 -3.48 -15.47
N PRO A 89 23.91 -2.61 -15.72
CA PRO A 89 23.70 -2.03 -17.04
C PRO A 89 24.96 -1.26 -17.47
N PRO A 90 25.28 -1.21 -18.78
CA PRO A 90 26.48 -0.54 -19.27
C PRO A 90 26.46 0.95 -18.86
N GLY A 91 27.39 1.33 -17.99
CA GLY A 91 27.50 2.69 -17.42
C GLY A 91 27.25 2.81 -15.90
N GLY A 92 26.95 1.72 -15.20
CA GLY A 92 26.78 1.74 -13.73
C GLY A 92 28.09 2.03 -12.98
N ILE A 93 28.05 2.93 -12.01
CA ILE A 93 29.18 3.26 -11.12
C ILE A 93 29.15 2.31 -9.91
N VAL A 94 30.24 1.58 -9.66
CA VAL A 94 30.39 0.74 -8.47
C VAL A 94 31.02 1.57 -7.35
N VAL A 95 30.24 1.89 -6.32
CA VAL A 95 30.80 2.51 -5.11
C VAL A 95 31.43 1.39 -4.28
N SER A 96 32.76 1.33 -4.27
CA SER A 96 33.50 0.41 -3.42
C SER A 96 33.33 0.87 -1.96
N GLY A 97 32.52 0.16 -1.19
CA GLY A 97 32.48 0.32 0.26
C GLY A 97 33.86 -0.03 0.83
N LYS A 98 34.50 0.92 1.49
CA LYS A 98 35.71 0.70 2.29
C LYS A 98 35.31 0.24 3.69
#